data_AF-A0A318VPJ1-F1
#
_entry.id   AF-A0A318VPJ1-F1
#
_cell.length_a   1.000
_cell.length_b   1.000
_cell.length_c   1.000
_cell.angle_alpha   90.00
_cell.angle_beta   90.00
_cell.angle_gamma   90.00
#
_symmetry.space_group_name_H-M   'P 1'
#
loop_
_entity.id
_entity.type
_entity.pdbx_description
1 polymer ?
#
loop_
_entity_poly.entity_id
_entity_poly.type
_entity_poly.pdbx_seq_one_letter_code
_entity_poly.pdbx_strand_id
1 'polypeptide(L)'
;MHARWRSRIRGVTLVELMVGILVGMLVVAGVIALYLNVLRGAGFVVQEARVTQESRIAMDFMINDVRRAGFSHRDRASGLSNPFTEDDRNITIHDYDSGTRNCILLSYDPTFSYDASSADHDPLESDLSDLDTEGVQYVFGYRLDDGELQMLTGGLEQTDLGCDGGDWASLTDPGSTNVTDLSFSTEGSSCLNLSVNRNDDDYDDDDEKWVNGNADSAAHCADDEADGGYDGEWEGDAGDDNNFVETRRINITLTARDRSDSGTNVNLQETVRVRNNRIFVRQVP
;
A
#
# COMPACT_ATOMS: atom_id res chain seq x y z
N MET A 1 -64.67 42.45 -47.29
CA MET A 1 -63.66 43.51 -47.10
C MET A 1 -62.61 43.00 -46.13
N HIS A 2 -61.39 42.69 -46.59
CA HIS A 2 -60.25 42.38 -45.72
C HIS A 2 -59.15 43.39 -45.99
N ALA A 3 -58.99 44.36 -45.09
CA ALA A 3 -57.96 45.38 -45.17
C ALA A 3 -56.60 44.75 -44.81
N ARG A 4 -55.67 44.72 -45.79
CA ARG A 4 -54.29 44.29 -45.59
C ARG A 4 -53.49 45.46 -45.03
N TRP A 5 -53.04 45.36 -43.78
CA TRP A 5 -52.09 46.31 -43.20
C TRP A 5 -50.71 46.12 -43.83
N ARG A 6 -50.22 47.13 -44.57
CA ARG A 6 -48.81 47.19 -45.00
C ARG A 6 -47.98 47.77 -43.87
N SER A 7 -47.16 46.94 -43.23
CA SER A 7 -46.10 47.41 -42.34
C SER A 7 -45.03 48.14 -43.17
N ARG A 8 -44.72 49.39 -42.80
CA ARG A 8 -43.53 50.10 -43.30
C ARG A 8 -42.31 49.52 -42.61
N ILE A 9 -41.42 48.92 -43.38
CA ILE A 9 -40.09 48.52 -42.90
C ILE A 9 -39.27 49.81 -42.75
N ARG A 10 -38.83 50.12 -41.52
CA ARG A 10 -37.83 51.17 -41.26
C ARG A 10 -36.44 50.56 -41.45
N GLY A 11 -35.58 51.22 -42.24
CA GLY A 11 -34.19 50.82 -42.41
C GLY A 11 -33.33 51.23 -41.21
N VAL A 12 -32.23 50.50 -41.00
CA VAL A 12 -31.24 50.75 -39.93
C VAL A 12 -30.13 51.65 -40.46
N THR A 13 -29.58 52.53 -39.62
CA THR A 13 -28.45 53.38 -40.03
C THR A 13 -27.13 52.61 -40.00
N LEU A 14 -26.16 53.02 -40.81
CA LEU A 14 -24.81 52.41 -40.82
C LEU A 14 -24.14 52.52 -39.45
N VAL A 15 -24.36 53.64 -38.73
CA VAL A 15 -23.84 53.86 -37.38
C VAL A 15 -24.48 52.91 -36.36
N GLU A 16 -25.79 52.67 -36.41
CA GLU A 16 -26.45 51.65 -35.56
C GLU A 16 -25.89 50.25 -35.78
N LEU A 17 -25.57 49.89 -37.03
CA LEU A 17 -24.93 48.62 -37.35
C LEU A 17 -23.51 48.52 -36.78
N MET A 18 -22.71 49.59 -36.90
CA MET A 18 -21.36 49.62 -36.34
C MET A 18 -21.37 49.52 -34.81
N VAL A 19 -22.28 50.25 -34.15
CA VAL A 19 -22.43 50.19 -32.69
C VAL A 19 -22.94 48.81 -32.25
N GLY A 20 -23.91 48.23 -32.97
CA GLY A 20 -24.42 46.89 -32.67
C GLY A 20 -23.35 45.80 -32.76
N ILE A 21 -22.49 45.85 -33.77
CA ILE A 21 -21.37 44.91 -33.92
C ILE A 21 -20.33 45.11 -32.82
N LEU A 22 -20.01 46.37 -32.48
CA LEU A 22 -19.04 46.68 -31.41
C LEU A 22 -19.50 46.13 -30.06
N VAL A 23 -20.75 46.42 -29.67
CA VAL A 23 -21.31 45.94 -28.40
C VAL A 23 -21.45 44.42 -28.42
N GLY A 24 -21.87 43.84 -29.55
CA GLY A 24 -21.96 42.39 -29.73
C GLY A 24 -20.60 41.68 -29.55
N MET A 25 -19.52 42.22 -30.15
CA MET A 25 -18.17 41.71 -29.95
C MET A 25 -17.73 41.79 -28.49
N LEU A 26 -18.02 42.89 -27.80
CA LEU A 26 -17.65 43.08 -26.39
C LEU A 26 -18.31 42.03 -25.49
N VAL A 27 -19.61 41.77 -25.70
CA VAL A 27 -20.35 40.74 -24.96
C VAL A 27 -19.82 39.34 -25.26
N VAL A 28 -19.60 39.00 -26.54
CA VAL A 28 -19.07 37.69 -26.94
C VAL A 28 -17.67 37.46 -26.37
N ALA A 29 -16.80 38.46 -26.40
CA ALA A 29 -15.46 38.38 -25.80
C ALA A 29 -15.53 38.11 -24.29
N GLY A 30 -16.45 38.77 -23.57
CA GLY A 30 -16.67 38.53 -22.15
C GLY A 30 -17.15 37.10 -21.86
N VAL A 31 -18.09 36.59 -22.66
CA VAL A 31 -18.58 35.20 -22.53
C VAL A 31 -17.48 34.18 -22.83
N ILE A 32 -16.67 34.42 -23.87
CA ILE A 32 -15.53 33.55 -24.21
C ILE A 32 -14.51 33.53 -23.05
N ALA A 33 -14.18 34.69 -22.48
CA ALA A 33 -13.23 34.76 -21.37
C ALA A 33 -13.73 33.98 -20.14
N LEU A 34 -15.02 34.11 -19.80
CA LEU A 34 -15.63 33.33 -18.71
C LEU A 34 -15.62 31.83 -19.03
N TYR A 35 -15.96 31.45 -20.26
CA TYR A 35 -15.98 30.05 -20.68
C TYR A 35 -14.58 29.41 -20.64
N LEU A 36 -13.52 30.13 -21.05
CA LEU A 36 -12.14 29.66 -20.95
C LEU A 36 -11.72 29.42 -19.49
N ASN A 37 -12.17 30.25 -18.55
CA ASN A 37 -11.89 30.03 -17.13
C ASN A 37 -12.62 28.79 -16.60
N VAL A 38 -13.86 28.54 -17.03
CA VAL A 38 -14.59 27.31 -16.69
C VAL A 38 -13.88 26.08 -17.25
N LEU A 39 -13.39 26.14 -18.50
CA LEU A 39 -12.66 25.03 -19.12
C LEU A 39 -11.36 24.70 -18.37
N ARG A 40 -10.59 25.73 -17.97
CA ARG A 40 -9.37 25.53 -17.16
C ARG A 40 -9.68 24.91 -15.80
N GLY A 41 -10.71 25.43 -15.12
CA GLY A 41 -11.15 24.88 -13.84
C GLY A 41 -11.64 23.43 -13.95
N ALA A 42 -12.38 23.11 -15.01
CA ALA A 42 -12.84 21.75 -15.26
C ALA A 42 -11.68 20.78 -15.52
N GLY A 43 -10.64 21.22 -16.24
CA GLY A 43 -9.43 20.42 -16.45
C GLY A 43 -8.73 20.06 -15.13
N PHE A 44 -8.49 21.06 -14.28
CA PHE A 44 -7.86 20.87 -12.98
C PHE A 44 -8.62 19.87 -12.09
N VAL A 45 -9.95 20.02 -12.00
CA VAL A 45 -10.79 19.11 -11.19
C VAL A 45 -10.72 17.67 -11.69
N VAL A 46 -10.68 17.45 -13.02
CA VAL A 46 -10.57 16.11 -13.60
C VAL A 46 -9.18 15.49 -13.33
N GLN A 47 -8.12 16.27 -13.43
CA GLN A 47 -6.74 15.84 -13.13
C GLN A 47 -6.61 15.43 -11.65
N GLU A 48 -7.06 16.29 -10.73
CA GLU A 48 -7.06 16.01 -9.30
C GLU A 48 -7.86 14.75 -8.95
N ALA A 49 -9.05 14.59 -9.55
CA ALA A 49 -9.89 13.42 -9.34
C ALA A 49 -9.21 12.13 -9.83
N ARG A 50 -8.50 12.17 -10.96
CA ARG A 50 -7.74 11.03 -11.48
C ARG A 50 -6.65 10.61 -10.52
N VAL A 51 -5.74 11.51 -10.16
CA VAL A 51 -4.61 11.19 -9.26
C VAL A 51 -5.13 10.67 -7.92
N THR A 52 -6.20 11.27 -7.39
CA THR A 52 -6.84 10.81 -6.15
C THR A 52 -7.40 9.39 -6.28
N GLN A 53 -8.08 9.07 -7.38
CA GLN A 53 -8.65 7.73 -7.59
C GLN A 53 -7.55 6.68 -7.78
N GLU A 54 -6.56 6.96 -8.63
CA GLU A 54 -5.42 6.06 -8.84
C GLU A 54 -4.67 5.79 -7.53
N SER A 55 -4.36 6.84 -6.76
CA SER A 55 -3.67 6.70 -5.47
C SER A 55 -4.49 5.90 -4.45
N ARG A 56 -5.82 6.09 -4.40
CA ARG A 56 -6.71 5.34 -3.51
C ARG A 56 -6.82 3.87 -3.91
N ILE A 57 -6.97 3.59 -5.19
CA ILE A 57 -7.00 2.21 -5.69
C ILE A 57 -5.70 1.51 -5.33
N ALA A 58 -4.56 2.16 -5.56
CA ALA A 58 -3.27 1.58 -5.26
C ALA A 58 -3.06 1.36 -3.75
N MET A 59 -3.50 2.30 -2.92
CA MET A 59 -3.53 2.14 -1.47
C MET A 59 -4.42 0.96 -1.04
N ASP A 60 -5.60 0.80 -1.65
CA ASP A 60 -6.50 -0.33 -1.36
C ASP A 60 -5.87 -1.69 -1.71
N PHE A 61 -5.10 -1.77 -2.81
CA PHE A 61 -4.32 -2.97 -3.13
C PHE A 61 -3.31 -3.30 -2.03
N MET A 62 -2.47 -2.32 -1.64
CA MET A 62 -1.50 -2.48 -0.57
C MET A 62 -2.15 -2.88 0.76
N ILE A 63 -3.24 -2.21 1.17
CA ILE A 63 -3.95 -2.53 2.41
C ILE A 63 -4.46 -3.97 2.41
N ASN A 64 -5.05 -4.42 1.30
CA ASN A 64 -5.64 -5.76 1.24
C ASN A 64 -4.58 -6.86 1.28
N ASP A 65 -3.45 -6.67 0.61
CA ASP A 65 -2.34 -7.61 0.66
C ASP A 65 -1.66 -7.63 2.03
N VAL A 66 -1.37 -6.47 2.61
CA VAL A 66 -0.80 -6.38 3.97
C VAL A 66 -1.71 -7.05 5.00
N ARG A 67 -3.04 -6.92 4.88
CA ARG A 67 -3.99 -7.62 5.77
C ARG A 67 -3.90 -9.14 5.66
N ARG A 68 -3.54 -9.66 4.49
CA ARG A 68 -3.46 -11.09 4.19
C ARG A 68 -2.11 -11.69 4.51
N ALA A 69 -1.07 -10.89 4.66
CA ALA A 69 0.28 -11.35 4.98
C ALA A 69 0.29 -12.41 6.09
N GLY A 70 1.08 -13.46 5.88
CA GLY A 70 1.20 -14.61 6.78
C GLY A 70 -0.04 -15.50 6.85
N PHE A 71 -1.01 -15.35 5.94
CA PHE A 71 -2.12 -16.30 5.85
C PHE A 71 -1.61 -17.63 5.29
N SER A 72 -1.98 -18.73 5.93
CA SER A 72 -1.69 -20.09 5.48
C SER A 72 -2.95 -20.93 5.55
N HIS A 73 -3.13 -21.86 4.60
CA HIS A 73 -4.05 -22.96 4.83
C HIS A 73 -3.64 -23.74 6.09
N ARG A 74 -4.63 -24.22 6.85
CA ARG A 74 -4.38 -24.91 8.13
C ARG A 74 -3.55 -26.18 7.98
N ASP A 75 -3.70 -26.85 6.83
CA ASP A 75 -3.05 -28.15 6.59
C ASP A 75 -1.57 -27.98 6.20
N ARG A 76 -1.16 -26.77 5.77
CA ARG A 76 0.25 -26.40 5.56
C ARG A 76 0.97 -26.08 6.87
N ALA A 77 0.23 -25.58 7.85
CA ALA A 77 0.82 -25.18 9.13
C ALA A 77 1.17 -26.42 9.96
N SER A 78 2.41 -26.49 10.44
CA SER A 78 2.92 -27.59 11.27
C SER A 78 3.17 -27.10 12.68
N GLY A 79 2.20 -27.31 13.57
CA GLY A 79 2.25 -26.81 14.95
C GLY A 79 2.21 -25.29 15.01
N LEU A 80 3.29 -24.66 15.47
CA LEU A 80 3.46 -23.21 15.46
C LEU A 80 4.14 -22.69 14.18
N SER A 81 4.68 -23.59 13.35
CA SER A 81 5.35 -23.19 12.10
C SER A 81 4.31 -22.86 11.03
N ASN A 82 4.44 -21.67 10.47
CA ASN A 82 3.66 -21.19 9.35
C ASN A 82 4.65 -20.74 8.25
N PRO A 83 4.64 -21.38 7.07
CA PRO A 83 5.62 -21.13 6.03
C PRO A 83 5.57 -19.70 5.48
N PHE A 84 4.43 -19.02 5.57
CA PHE A 84 4.28 -17.61 5.17
C PHE A 84 4.69 -16.62 6.27
N THR A 85 5.31 -17.10 7.34
CA THR A 85 5.88 -16.28 8.42
C THR A 85 7.28 -16.75 8.85
N GLU A 86 7.92 -17.61 8.05
CA GLU A 86 9.34 -17.90 8.17
C GLU A 86 10.17 -16.65 7.84
N ASP A 87 11.42 -16.57 8.28
CA ASP A 87 12.22 -15.34 8.21
C ASP A 87 12.34 -14.79 6.79
N ASP A 88 12.50 -15.68 5.80
CA ASP A 88 12.64 -15.37 4.38
C ASP A 88 11.30 -15.33 3.61
N ARG A 89 10.17 -15.45 4.31
CA ARG A 89 8.81 -15.26 3.73
C ARG A 89 7.94 -14.34 4.56
N ASN A 90 8.45 -13.76 5.64
CA ASN A 90 7.70 -12.84 6.47
C ASN A 90 7.42 -11.53 5.73
N ILE A 91 6.54 -10.69 6.27
CA ILE A 91 6.42 -9.31 5.80
C ILE A 91 7.70 -8.53 6.14
N THR A 92 8.36 -7.98 5.13
CA THR A 92 9.67 -7.32 5.26
C THR A 92 9.65 -5.99 4.50
N ILE A 93 10.13 -4.94 5.15
CA ILE A 93 10.28 -3.61 4.57
C ILE A 93 11.74 -3.43 4.12
N HIS A 94 11.92 -2.90 2.92
CA HIS A 94 13.21 -2.71 2.29
C HIS A 94 13.42 -1.27 1.85
N ASP A 95 14.69 -0.88 1.82
CA ASP A 95 15.18 0.27 1.06
C ASP A 95 15.35 -0.14 -0.41
N TYR A 96 15.02 0.75 -1.34
CA TYR A 96 15.13 0.49 -2.79
C TYR A 96 15.49 1.77 -3.55
N ASP A 97 16.41 1.65 -4.51
CA ASP A 97 16.91 2.75 -5.38
C ASP A 97 17.22 4.06 -4.61
N SER A 98 18.02 3.94 -3.54
CA SER A 98 18.38 5.06 -2.63
C SER A 98 17.21 5.68 -1.84
N GLY A 99 15.99 5.17 -2.01
CA GLY A 99 14.86 5.47 -1.16
C GLY A 99 14.92 4.70 0.16
N THR A 100 14.23 5.21 1.17
CA THR A 100 14.19 4.61 2.50
C THR A 100 12.81 4.02 2.75
N ARG A 101 12.75 2.71 3.05
CA ARG A 101 11.53 1.97 3.40
C ARG A 101 10.45 2.12 2.34
N ASN A 102 10.84 2.27 1.08
CA ASN A 102 9.97 2.52 -0.07
C ASN A 102 9.66 1.23 -0.84
N CYS A 103 10.00 0.08 -0.27
CA CYS A 103 9.55 -1.21 -0.75
C CYS A 103 9.05 -2.09 0.40
N ILE A 104 8.02 -2.87 0.13
CA ILE A 104 7.53 -3.91 1.03
C ILE A 104 7.33 -5.20 0.26
N LEU A 105 7.82 -6.29 0.82
CA LEU A 105 7.57 -7.66 0.36
C LEU A 105 6.80 -8.40 1.45
N LEU A 106 5.87 -9.25 1.04
CA LEU A 106 5.07 -10.06 1.95
C LEU A 106 4.69 -11.36 1.27
N SER A 107 4.39 -12.39 2.04
CA SER A 107 3.86 -13.63 1.51
C SER A 107 2.54 -14.00 2.15
N TYR A 108 1.75 -14.76 1.42
CA TYR A 108 0.55 -15.43 1.90
C TYR A 108 0.14 -16.52 0.94
N ASP A 109 -0.63 -17.50 1.45
CA ASP A 109 -1.27 -18.52 0.63
C ASP A 109 -2.29 -17.87 -0.33
N PRO A 110 -2.06 -17.89 -1.65
CA PRO A 110 -2.96 -17.28 -2.64
C PRO A 110 -4.17 -18.18 -2.93
N THR A 111 -4.04 -19.46 -2.61
CA THR A 111 -4.94 -20.54 -2.97
C THR A 111 -6.02 -20.68 -1.89
N PHE A 112 -7.10 -19.93 -2.07
CA PHE A 112 -8.31 -20.07 -1.24
C PHE A 112 -9.17 -21.30 -1.57
N SER A 113 -8.75 -22.14 -2.53
CA SER A 113 -9.63 -23.15 -3.14
C SER A 113 -9.24 -24.60 -2.87
N TYR A 114 -8.45 -24.87 -1.82
CA TYR A 114 -8.17 -26.25 -1.44
C TYR A 114 -9.44 -26.98 -1.02
N ASP A 115 -9.84 -27.97 -1.82
CA ASP A 115 -10.88 -28.92 -1.46
C ASP A 115 -10.26 -30.02 -0.60
N ALA A 116 -10.10 -29.71 0.69
CA ALA A 116 -9.64 -30.65 1.71
C ALA A 116 -10.55 -31.89 1.85
N SER A 117 -11.69 -31.95 1.15
CA SER A 117 -12.59 -33.11 1.13
C SER A 117 -12.43 -34.02 -0.09
N SER A 118 -11.62 -33.63 -1.07
CA SER A 118 -11.36 -34.46 -2.24
C SER A 118 -10.40 -35.61 -1.90
N ALA A 119 -10.78 -36.83 -2.27
CA ALA A 119 -9.99 -38.04 -1.99
C ALA A 119 -8.68 -38.13 -2.81
N ASP A 120 -8.54 -37.25 -3.80
CA ASP A 120 -7.41 -37.17 -4.73
C ASP A 120 -6.52 -35.94 -4.46
N HIS A 121 -6.71 -35.22 -3.34
CA HIS A 121 -5.86 -34.07 -3.03
C HIS A 121 -4.50 -34.54 -2.49
N ASP A 122 -3.42 -34.04 -3.10
CA ASP A 122 -2.10 -34.11 -2.48
C ASP A 122 -2.13 -33.32 -1.16
N PRO A 123 -1.55 -33.85 -0.07
CA PRO A 123 -1.44 -33.12 1.18
C PRO A 123 -0.67 -31.82 0.93
N LEU A 124 -1.14 -30.72 1.51
CA LEU A 124 -0.44 -29.45 1.40
C LEU A 124 0.82 -29.50 2.23
N GLU A 125 1.97 -29.52 1.55
CA GLU A 125 3.27 -29.53 2.19
C GLU A 125 3.58 -28.13 2.78
N SER A 126 4.30 -28.10 3.90
CA SER A 126 4.72 -26.82 4.49
C SER A 126 5.88 -26.19 3.72
N ASP A 127 6.62 -26.95 2.90
CA ASP A 127 7.81 -26.47 2.19
C ASP A 127 7.50 -25.65 0.93
N LEU A 128 6.21 -25.46 0.59
CA LEU A 128 5.70 -24.73 -0.57
C LEU A 128 6.16 -25.24 -1.95
N SER A 129 6.80 -26.41 -2.00
CA SER A 129 7.33 -26.98 -3.25
C SER A 129 6.23 -27.28 -4.29
N ASP A 130 5.00 -27.48 -3.84
CA ASP A 130 3.82 -27.61 -4.69
C ASP A 130 3.50 -26.30 -5.41
N LEU A 131 3.53 -25.16 -4.70
CA LEU A 131 3.32 -23.84 -5.29
C LEU A 131 4.43 -23.47 -6.27
N ASP A 132 5.68 -23.76 -5.92
CA ASP A 132 6.83 -23.53 -6.80
C ASP A 132 6.71 -24.35 -8.10
N THR A 133 6.36 -25.63 -7.98
CA THR A 133 6.20 -26.55 -9.13
C THR A 133 5.06 -26.11 -10.04
N GLU A 134 3.96 -25.61 -9.46
CA GLU A 134 2.82 -25.10 -10.20
C GLU A 134 3.02 -23.66 -10.74
N GLY A 135 4.13 -23.00 -10.36
CA GLY A 135 4.42 -21.62 -10.74
C GLY A 135 3.42 -20.63 -10.14
N VAL A 136 2.89 -20.94 -8.95
CA VAL A 136 1.92 -20.10 -8.24
C VAL A 136 2.67 -19.04 -7.44
N GLN A 137 2.42 -17.77 -7.72
CA GLN A 137 2.98 -16.67 -6.95
C GLN A 137 2.36 -16.60 -5.55
N TYR A 138 3.19 -16.70 -4.51
CA TYR A 138 2.80 -16.51 -3.11
C TYR A 138 3.55 -15.37 -2.42
N VAL A 139 4.57 -14.79 -3.06
CA VAL A 139 5.21 -13.54 -2.64
C VAL A 139 4.63 -12.37 -3.43
N PHE A 140 4.27 -11.32 -2.72
CA PHE A 140 3.68 -10.10 -3.25
C PHE A 140 4.49 -8.91 -2.75
N GLY A 141 4.43 -7.81 -3.48
CA GLY A 141 5.27 -6.67 -3.16
C GLY A 141 4.83 -5.38 -3.81
N TYR A 142 5.24 -4.27 -3.20
CA TYR A 142 5.01 -2.92 -3.69
C TYR A 142 6.26 -2.09 -3.52
N ARG A 143 6.63 -1.31 -4.53
CA ARG A 143 7.80 -0.42 -4.47
C ARG A 143 7.55 0.90 -5.19
N LEU A 144 8.34 1.90 -4.84
CA LEU A 144 8.45 3.15 -5.61
C LEU A 144 9.70 3.11 -6.48
N ASP A 145 9.51 3.24 -7.78
CA ASP A 145 10.58 3.19 -8.80
C ASP A 145 10.32 4.29 -9.84
N ASP A 146 11.28 5.20 -10.06
CA ASP A 146 11.20 6.34 -11.00
C ASP A 146 9.87 7.13 -11.00
N GLY A 147 9.30 7.36 -9.82
CA GLY A 147 8.05 8.09 -9.64
C GLY A 147 6.79 7.29 -9.97
N GLU A 148 6.90 5.96 -10.06
CA GLU A 148 5.82 5.02 -10.27
C GLU A 148 5.69 4.11 -9.06
N LEU A 149 4.46 3.92 -8.58
CA LEU A 149 4.15 2.84 -7.66
C LEU A 149 4.00 1.57 -8.49
N GLN A 150 4.85 0.58 -8.21
CA GLN A 150 4.87 -0.70 -8.89
C GLN A 150 4.41 -1.82 -7.95
N MET A 151 3.85 -2.88 -8.53
CA MET A 151 3.52 -4.12 -7.83
C MET A 151 4.32 -5.28 -8.40
N LEU A 152 4.66 -6.24 -7.55
CA LEU A 152 5.34 -7.46 -7.92
C LEU A 152 4.36 -8.42 -8.61
N THR A 153 4.75 -8.89 -9.79
CA THR A 153 3.98 -9.81 -10.64
C THR A 153 4.63 -11.19 -10.81
N GLY A 154 5.79 -11.41 -10.19
CA GLY A 154 6.49 -12.69 -10.21
C GLY A 154 7.99 -12.55 -9.92
N GLY A 155 8.72 -13.65 -10.07
CA GLY A 155 10.19 -13.67 -10.06
C GLY A 155 10.85 -13.59 -8.68
N LEU A 156 10.08 -13.56 -7.59
CA LEU A 156 10.59 -13.69 -6.22
C LEU A 156 9.80 -14.77 -5.47
N GLU A 157 10.53 -15.62 -4.74
CA GLU A 157 10.01 -16.68 -3.87
C GLU A 157 10.30 -16.38 -2.38
N GLN A 158 11.09 -15.34 -2.11
CA GLN A 158 11.50 -14.91 -0.79
C GLN A 158 11.28 -13.40 -0.61
N THR A 159 11.03 -12.99 0.63
CA THR A 159 10.77 -11.60 1.00
C THR A 159 11.97 -10.90 1.59
N ASP A 160 13.06 -11.59 1.94
CA ASP A 160 14.28 -11.04 2.54
C ASP A 160 15.34 -10.61 1.49
N LEU A 161 15.17 -11.00 0.22
CA LEU A 161 16.08 -10.69 -0.89
C LEU A 161 16.08 -9.23 -1.35
N GLY A 162 15.21 -8.39 -0.79
CA GLY A 162 15.03 -7.01 -1.22
C GLY A 162 14.31 -6.88 -2.57
N CYS A 163 14.27 -5.66 -3.08
CA CYS A 163 13.39 -5.29 -4.19
C CYS A 163 14.11 -5.01 -5.52
N ASP A 164 15.40 -5.35 -5.60
CA ASP A 164 16.19 -5.23 -6.83
C ASP A 164 15.85 -6.33 -7.85
N GLY A 165 15.40 -7.50 -7.39
CA GLY A 165 14.95 -8.61 -8.21
C GLY A 165 13.44 -8.59 -8.49
N GLY A 166 12.93 -9.62 -9.16
CA GLY A 166 11.51 -9.80 -9.45
C GLY A 166 11.01 -9.12 -10.72
N ASP A 167 9.80 -9.51 -11.12
CA ASP A 167 9.07 -8.94 -12.25
C ASP A 167 8.06 -7.91 -11.74
N TRP A 168 8.24 -6.65 -12.11
CA TRP A 168 7.44 -5.53 -11.60
C TRP A 168 6.57 -4.90 -12.68
N ALA A 169 5.37 -4.47 -12.31
CA ALA A 169 4.46 -3.75 -13.18
C ALA A 169 3.93 -2.47 -12.51
N SER A 170 3.81 -1.40 -13.30
CA SER A 170 3.29 -0.12 -12.82
C SER A 170 1.81 -0.23 -12.44
N LEU A 171 1.50 0.15 -11.19
CA LEU A 171 0.13 0.24 -10.66
C LEU A 171 -0.45 1.65 -10.87
N THR A 172 0.40 2.66 -10.93
CA THR A 172 0.06 4.05 -11.30
C THR A 172 0.44 4.32 -12.76
N ASP A 173 -0.34 5.18 -13.46
CA ASP A 173 -0.03 5.56 -14.84
C ASP A 173 1.11 6.60 -14.89
N PRO A 174 2.28 6.28 -15.47
CA PRO A 174 3.40 7.21 -15.54
C PRO A 174 3.17 8.41 -16.44
N GLY A 175 2.17 8.35 -17.34
CA GLY A 175 1.80 9.46 -18.20
C GLY A 175 1.05 10.57 -17.45
N SER A 176 0.39 10.25 -16.34
CA SER A 176 -0.49 11.17 -15.63
C SER A 176 -0.15 11.35 -14.15
N THR A 177 0.32 10.31 -13.46
CA THR A 177 0.63 10.32 -12.03
C THR A 177 2.14 10.23 -11.78
N ASN A 178 2.62 11.01 -10.81
CA ASN A 178 3.98 10.94 -10.30
C ASN A 178 3.92 10.73 -8.78
N VAL A 179 4.37 9.57 -8.33
CA VAL A 179 4.48 9.24 -6.90
C VAL A 179 5.80 9.82 -6.39
N THR A 180 5.72 10.75 -5.44
CA THR A 180 6.90 11.43 -4.91
C THR A 180 7.38 10.86 -3.59
N ASP A 181 6.52 10.13 -2.90
CA ASP A 181 6.83 9.50 -1.62
C ASP A 181 6.02 8.22 -1.46
N LEU A 182 6.70 7.16 -1.07
CA LEU A 182 6.12 5.91 -0.61
C LEU A 182 7.01 5.43 0.52
N SER A 183 6.43 5.23 1.70
CA SER A 183 7.18 4.72 2.83
C SER A 183 6.33 3.77 3.65
N PHE A 184 6.97 2.71 4.14
CA PHE A 184 6.41 1.75 5.07
C PHE A 184 7.11 1.89 6.42
N SER A 185 6.38 1.68 7.51
CA SER A 185 6.97 1.54 8.84
C SER A 185 6.23 0.48 9.61
N THR A 186 6.92 -0.20 10.50
CA THR A 186 6.28 -1.16 11.39
C THR A 186 5.90 -0.57 12.77
N GLU A 187 6.00 0.76 12.93
CA GLU A 187 5.68 1.48 14.17
C GLU A 187 4.36 0.99 14.79
N GLY A 188 4.37 0.73 16.09
CA GLY A 188 3.21 0.24 16.85
C GLY A 188 2.84 -1.23 16.60
N SER A 189 3.68 -2.00 15.91
CA SER A 189 3.71 -3.45 16.09
C SER A 189 4.20 -3.78 17.51
N SER A 190 3.91 -4.99 17.99
CA SER A 190 4.30 -5.43 19.34
C SER A 190 4.84 -6.85 19.33
N CYS A 191 5.88 -7.06 20.12
CA CYS A 191 6.49 -8.35 20.39
C CYS A 191 6.22 -8.76 21.83
N LEU A 192 5.79 -10.00 22.06
CA LEU A 192 5.50 -10.51 23.39
C LEU A 192 6.12 -11.89 23.61
N ASN A 193 6.98 -12.01 24.62
CA ASN A 193 7.40 -13.31 25.14
C ASN A 193 6.25 -13.91 25.99
N LEU A 194 5.78 -15.09 25.61
CA LEU A 194 4.75 -15.84 26.32
C LEU A 194 5.32 -16.79 27.37
N SER A 195 6.62 -17.10 27.31
CA SER A 195 7.27 -18.02 28.24
C SER A 195 7.55 -17.41 29.61
N VAL A 196 7.70 -16.08 29.69
CA VAL A 196 7.97 -15.36 30.95
C VAL A 196 6.82 -15.53 31.95
N ASN A 197 7.15 -15.94 33.18
CA ASN A 197 6.18 -16.03 34.27
C ASN A 197 5.69 -14.63 34.71
N ARG A 198 4.44 -14.29 34.38
CA ARG A 198 3.85 -12.98 34.73
C ARG A 198 3.42 -12.83 36.19
N ASN A 199 3.38 -13.94 36.93
CA ASN A 199 2.93 -13.98 38.32
C ASN A 199 4.11 -14.18 39.29
N ASP A 200 5.35 -13.98 38.83
CA ASP A 200 6.49 -14.03 39.73
C ASP A 200 6.48 -12.80 40.65
N ASP A 201 6.68 -13.03 41.94
CA ASP A 201 6.64 -12.02 43.00
C ASP A 201 7.97 -11.24 43.09
N ASP A 202 9.04 -11.74 42.46
CA ASP A 202 10.36 -11.08 42.28
C ASP A 202 10.42 -10.19 41.02
N TYR A 203 9.26 -9.93 40.39
CA TYR A 203 9.17 -9.15 39.16
C TYR A 203 9.46 -7.65 39.39
N ASP A 204 10.49 -7.13 38.73
CA ASP A 204 10.72 -5.69 38.62
C ASP A 204 9.83 -5.14 37.48
N ASP A 205 9.08 -4.06 37.77
CA ASP A 205 8.24 -3.36 36.78
C ASP A 205 9.07 -2.74 35.62
N ASP A 206 10.40 -2.77 35.72
CA ASP A 206 11.35 -2.28 34.72
C ASP A 206 11.67 -3.31 33.61
N ASP A 207 11.29 -4.58 33.78
CA ASP A 207 11.46 -5.62 32.75
C ASP A 207 10.35 -5.51 31.70
N GLU A 208 10.64 -4.86 30.57
CA GLU A 208 9.68 -4.70 29.47
C GLU A 208 9.33 -6.06 28.85
N LYS A 209 8.24 -6.67 29.32
CA LYS A 209 7.68 -7.94 28.78
C LYS A 209 7.25 -7.84 27.31
N TRP A 210 7.13 -6.63 26.78
CA TRP A 210 6.58 -6.32 25.47
C TRP A 210 7.40 -5.21 24.84
N VAL A 211 7.80 -5.41 23.60
CA VAL A 211 8.57 -4.42 22.84
C VAL A 211 7.70 -3.86 21.75
N ASN A 212 7.67 -2.55 21.61
CA ASN A 212 6.86 -1.87 20.61
C ASN A 212 7.70 -1.27 19.51
N GLY A 213 7.15 -1.30 18.31
CA GLY A 213 7.79 -0.70 17.17
C GLY A 213 7.81 0.80 17.14
N ASN A 214 8.90 1.37 16.64
CA ASN A 214 9.05 2.80 16.41
C ASN A 214 8.99 3.14 14.91
N ALA A 215 8.98 4.44 14.60
CA ALA A 215 8.88 4.96 13.23
C ALA A 215 10.05 4.58 12.31
N ASP A 216 11.19 4.17 12.88
CA ASP A 216 12.39 3.80 12.14
C ASP A 216 12.56 2.29 11.95
N SER A 217 11.66 1.51 12.53
CA SER A 217 11.75 0.05 12.47
C SER A 217 11.25 -0.49 11.13
N ALA A 218 12.07 -1.34 10.51
CA ALA A 218 11.77 -2.08 9.28
C ALA A 218 11.37 -3.55 9.53
N ALA A 219 11.73 -4.08 10.70
CA ALA A 219 11.34 -5.38 11.21
C ALA A 219 10.96 -5.27 12.70
N HIS A 220 10.17 -6.22 13.21
CA HIS A 220 9.90 -6.35 14.65
C HIS A 220 10.05 -7.78 15.13
N CYS A 221 10.30 -7.89 16.43
CA CYS A 221 10.75 -9.12 17.07
C CYS A 221 12.05 -9.70 16.48
N ALA A 222 12.87 -8.87 15.84
CA ALA A 222 14.13 -9.30 15.23
C ALA A 222 15.11 -9.84 16.29
N ASP A 223 16.08 -10.63 15.83
CA ASP A 223 17.06 -11.24 16.72
C ASP A 223 18.05 -10.25 17.31
N ASP A 224 18.32 -9.15 16.59
CA ASP A 224 19.27 -8.11 16.97
C ASP A 224 18.56 -6.88 17.54
N GLU A 225 18.92 -6.49 18.76
CA GLU A 225 18.43 -5.27 19.43
C GLU A 225 18.67 -4.00 18.58
N ALA A 226 19.72 -3.97 17.77
CA ALA A 226 20.05 -2.83 16.92
C ALA A 226 19.01 -2.56 15.82
N ASP A 227 18.25 -3.57 15.40
CA ASP A 227 17.27 -3.51 14.31
C ASP A 227 15.82 -3.55 14.81
N GLY A 228 15.57 -3.16 16.07
CA GLY A 228 14.24 -3.25 16.69
C GLY A 228 13.92 -4.67 17.19
N GLY A 229 14.96 -5.41 17.57
CA GLY A 229 14.86 -6.72 18.17
C GLY A 229 14.22 -6.72 19.56
N TYR A 230 13.90 -7.92 20.03
CA TYR A 230 13.30 -8.09 21.35
C TYR A 230 14.34 -7.83 22.45
N ASP A 231 14.17 -6.76 23.22
CA ASP A 231 15.00 -6.35 24.37
C ASP A 231 14.31 -6.63 25.72
N GLY A 232 13.24 -7.42 25.71
CA GLY A 232 12.51 -7.81 26.91
C GLY A 232 13.06 -9.05 27.61
N GLU A 233 12.36 -9.47 28.66
CA GLU A 233 12.79 -10.59 29.52
C GLU A 233 12.71 -11.97 28.83
N TRP A 234 13.67 -12.82 29.18
CA TRP A 234 13.77 -14.22 28.74
C TRP A 234 13.55 -15.18 29.90
N GLU A 235 12.88 -16.30 29.66
CA GLU A 235 12.72 -17.35 30.66
C GLU A 235 13.71 -18.48 30.40
N GLY A 236 14.48 -18.88 31.42
CA GLY A 236 15.41 -20.02 31.35
C GLY A 236 16.86 -19.64 31.09
N ASP A 237 17.69 -20.67 30.86
CA ASP A 237 19.11 -20.54 30.58
C ASP A 237 19.38 -20.37 29.07
N ALA A 238 20.58 -19.92 28.71
CA ALA A 238 21.02 -19.81 27.32
C ALA A 238 20.76 -21.11 26.53
N GLY A 239 20.04 -20.99 25.42
CA GLY A 239 19.59 -22.13 24.60
C GLY A 239 18.20 -22.68 24.92
N ASP A 240 17.52 -22.18 25.97
CA ASP A 240 16.14 -22.57 26.27
C ASP A 240 15.13 -21.91 25.32
N ASP A 241 14.12 -22.68 24.91
CA ASP A 241 13.11 -22.23 23.94
C ASP A 241 12.03 -21.34 24.59
N ASN A 242 11.89 -20.13 24.07
CA ASN A 242 10.86 -19.17 24.45
C ASN A 242 9.85 -18.98 23.31
N ASN A 243 8.56 -18.96 23.65
CA ASN A 243 7.48 -18.77 22.68
C ASN A 243 7.14 -17.29 22.55
N PHE A 244 7.13 -16.77 21.33
CA PHE A 244 6.83 -15.37 21.05
C PHE A 244 5.55 -15.22 20.24
N VAL A 245 4.86 -14.11 20.46
CA VAL A 245 3.77 -13.63 19.59
C VAL A 245 4.10 -12.24 19.11
N GLU A 246 4.13 -12.07 17.80
CA GLU A 246 4.29 -10.79 17.13
C GLU A 246 2.95 -10.34 16.53
N THR A 247 2.47 -9.18 16.99
CA THR A 247 1.36 -8.46 16.34
C THR A 247 1.92 -7.38 15.44
N ARG A 248 1.67 -7.50 14.14
CA ARG A 248 2.25 -6.62 13.12
C ARG A 248 1.26 -5.54 12.67
N ARG A 249 1.76 -4.31 12.60
CA ARG A 249 1.06 -3.12 12.11
C ARG A 249 1.97 -2.42 11.11
N ILE A 250 1.47 -2.19 9.91
CA ILE A 250 2.19 -1.47 8.86
C ILE A 250 1.52 -0.11 8.66
N ASN A 251 2.28 0.96 8.81
CA ASN A 251 1.87 2.29 8.36
C ASN A 251 2.38 2.50 6.94
N ILE A 252 1.50 2.99 6.07
CA ILE A 252 1.77 3.25 4.67
C ILE A 252 1.56 4.75 4.45
N THR A 253 2.58 5.44 3.95
CA THR A 253 2.46 6.82 3.45
C THR A 253 2.62 6.79 1.94
N LEU A 254 1.71 7.44 1.23
CA LEU A 254 1.74 7.60 -0.22
C LEU A 254 1.47 9.05 -0.58
N THR A 255 2.43 9.71 -1.22
CA THR A 255 2.26 11.05 -1.79
C THR A 255 2.38 10.99 -3.31
N ALA A 256 1.37 11.50 -4.01
CA ALA A 256 1.33 11.53 -5.47
C ALA A 256 0.77 12.86 -6.00
N ARG A 257 1.16 13.20 -7.22
CA ARG A 257 0.73 14.41 -7.92
C ARG A 257 0.56 14.14 -9.41
N ASP A 258 -0.16 15.02 -10.10
CA ASP A 258 -0.22 14.99 -11.56
C ASP A 258 1.16 15.34 -12.15
N ARG A 259 1.59 14.58 -13.17
CA ARG A 259 2.88 14.80 -13.88
C ARG A 259 2.94 16.16 -14.58
N SER A 260 1.80 16.67 -15.06
CA SER A 260 1.68 17.91 -15.81
C SER A 260 1.44 19.14 -14.94
N ASP A 261 0.92 18.96 -13.72
CA ASP A 261 0.65 20.05 -12.78
C ASP A 261 0.98 19.67 -11.32
N SER A 262 2.04 20.30 -10.80
CA SER A 262 2.46 20.15 -9.40
C SER A 262 1.51 20.79 -8.38
N GLY A 263 0.46 21.50 -8.83
CA GLY A 263 -0.57 22.06 -7.97
C GLY A 263 -1.53 21.03 -7.39
N THR A 264 -1.57 19.83 -7.97
CA THR A 264 -2.31 18.69 -7.39
C THR A 264 -1.39 17.93 -6.43
N ASN A 265 -1.87 17.62 -5.24
CA ASN A 265 -1.12 16.81 -4.27
C ASN A 265 -2.09 15.94 -3.48
N VAL A 266 -1.89 14.63 -3.58
CA VAL A 266 -2.65 13.62 -2.86
C VAL A 266 -1.70 12.99 -1.86
N ASN A 267 -2.02 13.13 -0.58
CA ASN A 267 -1.29 12.49 0.51
C ASN A 267 -2.27 11.55 1.23
N LEU A 268 -1.94 10.25 1.21
CA LEU A 268 -2.69 9.20 1.88
C LEU A 268 -1.79 8.57 2.95
N GLN A 269 -2.34 8.42 4.15
CA GLN A 269 -1.69 7.72 5.25
C GLN A 269 -2.65 6.70 5.82
N GLU A 270 -2.24 5.44 5.84
CA GLU A 270 -3.07 4.33 6.27
C GLU A 270 -2.31 3.43 7.23
N THR A 271 -3.00 2.98 8.27
CA THR A 271 -2.46 2.06 9.26
C THR A 271 -3.18 0.73 9.15
N VAL A 272 -2.41 -0.32 8.85
CA VAL A 272 -2.93 -1.64 8.53
C VAL A 272 -2.43 -2.65 9.55
N ARG A 273 -3.35 -3.26 10.30
CA ARG A 273 -3.04 -4.43 11.12
C ARG A 273 -3.01 -5.68 10.24
N VAL A 274 -1.92 -6.44 10.29
CA VAL A 274 -1.84 -7.77 9.68
C VAL A 274 -2.77 -8.72 10.45
N ARG A 275 -3.62 -9.47 9.74
CA ARG A 275 -4.65 -10.30 10.40
C ARG A 275 -4.08 -11.53 11.09
N ASN A 276 -3.02 -12.09 10.52
CA ASN A 276 -2.33 -13.24 11.09
C ASN A 276 -1.25 -12.70 12.02
N ASN A 277 -1.28 -13.03 13.30
CA ASN A 277 -0.14 -12.79 14.19
C ASN A 277 0.93 -13.85 13.88
N ARG A 278 2.21 -13.49 13.96
CA ARG A 278 3.29 -14.46 13.83
C ARG A 278 3.54 -15.08 15.20
N ILE A 279 3.65 -16.40 15.25
CA ILE A 279 3.98 -17.15 16.45
C ILE A 279 5.23 -17.95 16.11
N PHE A 280 6.24 -17.87 16.95
CA PHE A 280 7.54 -18.46 16.66
C PHE A 280 8.28 -18.75 17.97
N VAL A 281 9.33 -19.55 17.88
CA VAL A 281 10.17 -19.93 19.01
C VAL A 281 11.54 -19.29 18.80
N ARG A 282 12.11 -18.72 19.86
CA ARG A 282 13.49 -18.26 19.90
C ARG A 282 14.18 -18.83 21.11
N GLN A 283 15.48 -19.05 20.98
CA GLN A 283 16.32 -19.47 22.09
C GLN A 283 16.84 -18.27 22.85
N VAL A 284 16.97 -18.42 24.18
CA VAL A 284 17.68 -17.43 25.01
C VAL A 284 19.10 -17.23 24.45
N PRO A 285 19.52 -15.98 24.17
CA PRO A 285 20.82 -15.67 23.56
C PRO A 285 22.04 -16.06 24.41
#